data_AF-A0A7S3GRA0-F1
#
_entry.id   AF-A0A7S3GRA0-F1
#
_cell.length_a   1.000
_cell.length_b   1.000
_cell.length_c   1.000
_cell.angle_alpha   90.00
_cell.angle_beta   90.00
_cell.angle_gamma   90.00
#
_symmetry.space_group_name_H-M   'P 1'
#
loop_
_entity.id
_entity.type
_entity.pdbx_description
1 polymer ?
#
loop_
_entity_poly.entity_id
_entity_poly.type
_entity_poly.pdbx_seq_one_letter_code
_entity_poly.pdbx_strand_id
1 'polypeptide(L)'
;SFFEFSLTNESLRIMSDSDDDLPIAELIKKRKKIEAAKVAAAVKKTAVEKPKAPAASSNNASTKSTSAPRSSSQSSSGNKAADFYTETLKGQLVQSFLVRWWYAMEWPKMEEIGEPPAGYESLDGFPGVFISTRVDSLGQILDLRNKDTCPCLKNVSKWSSAEIKDLSMKAFEQQMKELEEVEGAEVKLMRTLKAEYRAIKAIDTNAADKQASKYNF
;
A
#
# COMPACT_ATOMS: atom_id res chain seq x y z
N SER A 1 3.09 -22.43 57.18
CA SER A 1 2.42 -21.13 56.97
C SER A 1 2.50 -20.81 55.49
N PHE A 2 1.71 -21.41 54.58
CA PHE A 2 0.24 -21.40 54.45
C PHE A 2 -0.34 -19.99 54.50
N PHE A 3 -0.50 -19.39 53.31
CA PHE A 3 -1.58 -18.47 53.03
C PHE A 3 -2.09 -18.77 51.61
N GLU A 4 -3.15 -19.57 51.58
CA GLU A 4 -4.12 -19.60 50.50
C GLU A 4 -4.74 -18.21 50.34
N PHE A 5 -4.94 -17.77 49.11
CA PHE A 5 -6.01 -16.83 48.82
C PHE A 5 -6.81 -17.39 47.64
N SER A 6 -7.83 -18.16 48.01
CA SER A 6 -8.94 -18.53 47.15
C SER A 6 -9.86 -17.32 47.00
N LEU A 7 -10.07 -16.86 45.77
CA LEU A 7 -11.31 -16.19 45.40
C LEU A 7 -11.80 -16.79 44.07
N THR A 8 -12.78 -17.66 44.21
CA THR A 8 -13.70 -18.08 43.16
C THR A 8 -14.73 -16.99 42.85
N ASN A 9 -15.25 -17.07 41.62
CA ASN A 9 -16.59 -16.72 41.16
C ASN A 9 -16.79 -15.42 40.34
N GLU A 10 -16.64 -15.57 39.02
CA GLU A 10 -17.73 -15.49 38.04
C GLU A 10 -18.73 -14.33 38.15
N SER A 11 -18.50 -13.26 37.36
CA SER A 11 -19.51 -12.66 36.47
C SER A 11 -19.01 -11.34 35.90
N LEU A 12 -18.51 -11.39 34.67
CA LEU A 12 -18.74 -10.38 33.62
C LEU A 12 -18.07 -10.89 32.34
N ARG A 13 -18.79 -11.78 31.64
CA ARG A 13 -18.57 -12.01 30.20
C ARG A 13 -18.92 -10.71 29.48
N ILE A 14 -17.94 -9.84 29.32
CA ILE A 14 -18.01 -8.76 28.35
C ILE A 14 -17.80 -9.44 26.99
N MET A 15 -18.90 -9.64 26.26
CA MET A 15 -18.84 -9.92 24.83
C MET A 15 -18.29 -8.66 24.15
N SER A 16 -16.98 -8.64 23.93
CA SER A 16 -16.31 -7.65 23.09
C SER A 16 -16.62 -8.00 21.64
N ASP A 17 -17.68 -7.41 21.08
CA ASP A 17 -17.99 -7.45 19.64
C ASP A 17 -16.89 -6.63 18.93
N SER A 18 -15.93 -7.34 18.36
CA SER A 18 -14.77 -6.80 17.63
C SER A 18 -15.23 -6.22 16.29
N ASP A 19 -15.71 -4.98 16.29
CA ASP A 19 -16.14 -4.21 15.10
C ASP A 19 -14.93 -3.64 14.30
N ASP A 20 -13.69 -3.92 14.71
CA ASP A 20 -12.47 -3.34 14.13
C ASP A 20 -12.03 -3.98 12.79
N ASP A 21 -12.54 -5.15 12.44
CA ASP A 21 -12.13 -5.90 11.23
C ASP A 21 -13.12 -5.78 10.05
N LEU A 22 -14.18 -4.97 10.18
CA LEU A 22 -15.18 -4.84 9.11
C LEU A 22 -14.80 -3.73 8.12
N PRO A 23 -14.81 -4.01 6.79
CA PRO A 23 -14.63 -2.96 5.81
C PRO A 23 -15.72 -1.89 5.97
N ILE A 24 -15.38 -0.62 5.78
CA ILE A 24 -16.27 0.55 5.99
C ILE A 24 -17.66 0.38 5.33
N ALA A 25 -17.72 -0.32 4.19
CA ALA A 25 -18.97 -0.65 3.50
C ALA A 25 -19.96 -1.48 4.35
N GLU A 26 -19.47 -2.36 5.22
CA GLU A 26 -20.29 -3.17 6.12
C GLU A 26 -20.73 -2.40 7.36
N LEU A 27 -19.89 -1.51 7.90
CA LEU A 27 -20.28 -0.60 8.99
C LEU A 27 -21.43 0.34 8.57
N ILE A 28 -21.41 0.85 7.32
CA ILE A 28 -22.50 1.67 6.77
C ILE A 28 -23.80 0.86 6.66
N LYS A 29 -23.73 -0.40 6.24
CA LYS A 29 -24.90 -1.30 6.17
C LYS A 29 -25.44 -1.61 7.58
N LYS A 30 -24.55 -1.87 8.55
CA LYS A 30 -24.90 -2.15 9.96
C LYS A 30 -25.60 -0.92 10.59
N ARG A 31 -25.08 0.30 10.37
CA ARG A 31 -25.73 1.56 10.81
C ARG A 31 -27.12 1.77 10.20
N LYS A 32 -27.29 1.58 8.89
CA LYS A 32 -28.61 1.68 8.23
C LYS A 32 -29.60 0.64 8.75
N LYS A 33 -29.14 -0.57 9.07
CA LYS A 33 -29.97 -1.64 9.65
C LYS A 33 -30.41 -1.32 11.07
N ILE A 34 -29.54 -0.70 11.88
CA ILE A 34 -29.85 -0.26 13.26
C ILE A 34 -30.82 0.92 13.25
N GLU A 35 -30.67 1.90 12.35
CA GLU A 35 -31.63 2.99 12.21
C GLU A 35 -33.00 2.48 11.74
N ALA A 36 -33.05 1.57 10.77
CA ALA A 36 -34.31 0.97 10.34
C ALA A 36 -35.00 0.17 11.46
N ALA A 37 -34.23 -0.52 12.31
CA ALA A 37 -34.76 -1.24 13.47
C ALA A 37 -35.29 -0.29 14.56
N LYS A 38 -34.64 0.86 14.79
CA LYS A 38 -35.13 1.88 15.73
C LYS A 38 -36.42 2.56 15.23
N VAL A 39 -36.53 2.83 13.93
CA VAL A 39 -37.75 3.39 13.33
C VAL A 39 -38.90 2.37 13.35
N ALA A 40 -38.62 1.08 13.14
CA ALA A 40 -39.64 0.03 13.23
C ALA A 40 -40.11 -0.26 14.68
N ALA A 41 -39.25 -0.07 15.68
CA ALA A 41 -39.60 -0.25 17.09
C ALA A 41 -40.48 0.90 17.64
N ALA A 42 -40.39 2.10 17.06
CA ALA A 42 -41.24 3.24 17.44
C ALA A 42 -42.69 3.16 16.90
N VAL A 43 -42.96 2.31 15.90
CA VAL A 43 -44.27 2.20 15.22
C VAL A 43 -45.12 1.01 15.73
N LYS A 44 -44.60 0.15 16.62
CA LYS A 44 -45.30 -1.07 17.11
C LYS A 44 -45.99 -0.95 18.47
N LYS A 45 -46.54 0.22 18.81
CA LYS A 45 -47.56 0.38 19.86
C LYS A 45 -48.89 0.86 19.27
N THR A 46 -49.48 0.09 18.37
CA THR A 46 -50.93 0.07 18.09
C THR A 46 -51.29 -1.14 17.19
N ALA A 47 -52.30 -1.91 17.63
CA ALA A 47 -53.21 -2.83 16.90
C ALA A 47 -52.63 -3.90 15.93
N VAL A 48 -52.65 -5.21 16.21
CA VAL A 48 -53.76 -6.20 16.25
C VAL A 48 -54.13 -6.81 14.87
N GLU A 49 -53.81 -8.11 14.75
CA GLU A 49 -54.45 -9.24 14.02
C GLU A 49 -54.23 -9.61 12.52
N LYS A 50 -54.18 -10.94 12.35
CA LYS A 50 -53.83 -11.93 11.28
C LYS A 50 -54.97 -12.14 10.23
N PRO A 51 -54.97 -13.18 9.33
CA PRO A 51 -53.95 -13.86 8.49
C PRO A 51 -54.45 -14.23 7.04
N LYS A 52 -53.57 -14.63 6.09
CA LYS A 52 -53.63 -15.90 5.29
C LYS A 52 -52.62 -15.92 4.11
N ALA A 53 -52.02 -17.09 3.89
CA ALA A 53 -51.21 -17.50 2.72
C ALA A 53 -52.11 -18.24 1.68
N PRO A 54 -51.63 -18.97 0.63
CA PRO A 54 -50.31 -19.11 -0.01
C PRO A 54 -50.30 -19.19 -1.58
N ALA A 55 -49.09 -19.34 -2.16
CA ALA A 55 -48.72 -20.25 -3.29
C ALA A 55 -48.59 -19.77 -4.78
N ALA A 56 -47.56 -20.39 -5.42
CA ALA A 56 -47.29 -20.70 -6.84
C ALA A 56 -46.80 -19.55 -7.77
N SER A 57 -45.60 -19.57 -8.38
CA SER A 57 -44.94 -20.50 -9.32
C SER A 57 -45.28 -20.26 -10.80
N SER A 58 -44.28 -19.86 -11.61
CA SER A 58 -43.97 -20.29 -13.01
C SER A 58 -43.17 -19.18 -13.73
N ASN A 59 -41.88 -19.38 -14.02
CA ASN A 59 -41.28 -19.99 -15.22
C ASN A 59 -41.18 -19.10 -16.48
N ASN A 60 -39.98 -19.16 -17.05
CA ASN A 60 -39.60 -18.96 -18.45
C ASN A 60 -39.81 -17.59 -19.11
N ALA A 61 -38.71 -16.98 -19.58
CA ALA A 61 -38.32 -17.14 -20.99
C ALA A 61 -36.98 -16.47 -21.29
N SER A 62 -36.14 -17.23 -21.99
CA SER A 62 -34.91 -16.80 -22.64
C SER A 62 -35.18 -15.72 -23.70
N THR A 63 -34.45 -14.61 -23.64
CA THR A 63 -34.25 -13.74 -24.79
C THR A 63 -32.76 -13.57 -25.07
N LYS A 64 -32.40 -14.17 -26.20
CA LYS A 64 -31.12 -14.06 -26.91
C LYS A 64 -30.99 -12.63 -27.42
N SER A 65 -30.13 -11.82 -26.81
CA SER A 65 -29.75 -10.51 -27.35
C SER A 65 -28.29 -10.54 -27.84
N THR A 66 -28.20 -10.26 -29.12
CA THR A 66 -27.05 -9.93 -29.95
C THR A 66 -25.93 -9.18 -29.21
N SER A 67 -24.73 -9.75 -29.26
CA SER A 67 -23.48 -9.13 -28.85
C SER A 67 -23.19 -7.88 -29.67
N ALA A 68 -23.46 -6.72 -29.09
CA ALA A 68 -22.93 -5.44 -29.56
C ALA A 68 -21.39 -5.40 -29.40
N PRO A 69 -20.65 -4.72 -30.29
CA PRO A 69 -19.20 -4.67 -30.22
C PRO A 69 -18.77 -3.92 -28.95
N ARG A 70 -17.82 -4.52 -28.21
CA ARG A 70 -17.13 -3.88 -27.09
C ARG A 70 -16.39 -2.64 -27.60
N SER A 71 -17.00 -1.48 -27.45
CA SER A 71 -16.30 -0.20 -27.49
C SER A 71 -15.52 -0.03 -26.17
N SER A 72 -14.33 -0.62 -26.10
CA SER A 72 -13.35 -0.33 -25.03
C SER A 72 -12.21 0.51 -25.59
N SER A 73 -12.49 1.79 -25.79
CA SER A 73 -11.46 2.82 -25.86
C SER A 73 -12.08 4.15 -25.43
N GLN A 74 -12.71 4.14 -24.26
CA GLN A 74 -12.88 5.36 -23.50
C GLN A 74 -11.49 5.65 -22.92
N SER A 75 -10.68 6.38 -23.69
CA SER A 75 -9.44 6.97 -23.22
C SER A 75 -9.79 7.93 -22.10
N SER A 76 -9.83 7.42 -20.87
CA SER A 76 -9.76 8.25 -19.70
C SER A 76 -8.50 9.08 -19.86
N SER A 77 -8.66 10.40 -20.00
CA SER A 77 -7.58 11.36 -19.78
C SER A 77 -7.23 11.40 -18.28
N GLY A 78 -7.06 10.22 -17.70
CA GLY A 78 -6.56 9.96 -16.37
C GLY A 78 -5.04 10.00 -16.42
N ASN A 79 -4.44 10.24 -15.27
CA ASN A 79 -3.03 10.61 -15.13
C ASN A 79 -2.10 9.66 -15.91
N LYS A 80 -1.55 10.13 -17.06
CA LYS A 80 -0.54 9.40 -17.85
C LYS A 80 0.60 8.85 -16.99
N ALA A 81 0.94 9.56 -15.90
CA ALA A 81 1.90 9.13 -14.89
C ALA A 81 1.45 7.89 -14.12
N ALA A 82 0.20 7.85 -13.64
CA ALA A 82 -0.33 6.68 -12.96
C ALA A 82 -0.32 5.47 -13.90
N ASP A 83 -0.80 5.65 -15.14
CA ASP A 83 -0.84 4.61 -16.16
C ASP A 83 0.57 4.08 -16.48
N PHE A 84 1.57 4.97 -16.56
CA PHE A 84 2.96 4.57 -16.73
C PHE A 84 3.41 3.59 -15.63
N TYR A 85 3.15 3.91 -14.37
CA TYR A 85 3.61 3.09 -13.25
C TYR A 85 2.82 1.78 -13.08
N THR A 86 1.54 1.75 -13.46
CA THR A 86 0.70 0.55 -13.30
C THR A 86 0.71 -0.37 -14.51
N GLU A 87 0.75 0.20 -15.73
CA GLU A 87 0.54 -0.55 -16.98
C GLU A 87 1.83 -0.92 -17.70
N THR A 88 2.96 -0.28 -17.39
CA THR A 88 4.23 -0.59 -18.05
C THR A 88 5.13 -1.47 -17.20
N LEU A 89 5.89 -2.36 -17.85
CA LEU A 89 6.88 -3.20 -17.17
C LEU A 89 7.98 -2.35 -16.51
N LYS A 90 8.38 -1.24 -17.14
CA LYS A 90 9.34 -0.28 -16.57
C LYS A 90 8.78 0.38 -15.31
N GLY A 91 7.52 0.79 -15.34
CA GLY A 91 6.83 1.37 -14.19
C GLY A 91 6.81 0.44 -12.99
N GLN A 92 6.42 -0.82 -13.20
CA GLN A 92 6.44 -1.86 -12.17
C GLN A 92 7.85 -2.11 -11.64
N LEU A 93 8.86 -2.11 -12.52
CA LEU A 93 10.26 -2.28 -12.14
C LEU A 93 10.74 -1.12 -11.27
N VAL A 94 10.47 0.14 -11.67
CA VAL A 94 10.77 1.35 -10.89
C VAL A 94 10.13 1.28 -9.50
N GLN A 95 8.83 0.94 -9.43
CA GLN A 95 8.13 0.80 -8.16
C GLN A 95 8.79 -0.26 -7.28
N SER A 96 9.06 -1.45 -7.84
CA SER A 96 9.65 -2.57 -7.09
C SER A 96 11.03 -2.21 -6.51
N PHE A 97 11.84 -1.48 -7.27
CA PHE A 97 13.15 -1.01 -6.86
C PHE A 97 13.03 0.00 -5.72
N LEU A 98 12.16 1.00 -5.87
CA LEU A 98 11.99 2.09 -4.91
C LEU A 98 11.49 1.64 -3.53
N VAL A 99 10.87 0.47 -3.40
CA VAL A 99 10.51 -0.07 -2.08
C VAL A 99 11.70 -0.71 -1.34
N ARG A 100 12.84 -0.88 -2.02
CA ARG A 100 14.00 -1.64 -1.52
C ARG A 100 15.34 -1.01 -1.90
N TRP A 101 15.34 0.25 -2.33
CA TRP A 101 16.52 0.89 -2.92
C TRP A 101 17.72 0.89 -1.96
N TRP A 102 17.46 1.02 -0.65
CA TRP A 102 18.48 1.09 0.40
C TRP A 102 19.33 -0.19 0.53
N TYR A 103 18.88 -1.31 -0.03
CA TYR A 103 19.66 -2.55 -0.06
C TYR A 103 20.66 -2.61 -1.24
N ALA A 104 20.54 -1.73 -2.23
CA ALA A 104 21.37 -1.77 -3.44
C ALA A 104 22.26 -0.54 -3.62
N MET A 105 21.82 0.61 -3.13
CA MET A 105 22.51 1.88 -3.29
C MET A 105 22.57 2.66 -1.98
N GLU A 106 23.66 3.40 -1.82
CA GLU A 106 23.84 4.33 -0.71
C GLU A 106 23.41 5.72 -1.16
N TRP A 107 22.47 6.30 -0.42
CA TRP A 107 22.07 7.70 -0.57
C TRP A 107 21.52 8.21 0.77
N PRO A 108 21.89 9.42 1.20
CA PRO A 108 22.82 10.36 0.55
C PRO A 108 24.29 9.94 0.74
N LYS A 109 25.18 10.39 -0.14
CA LYS A 109 26.62 10.17 0.02
C LYS A 109 27.16 11.13 1.08
N MET A 110 27.67 10.59 2.18
CA MET A 110 28.17 11.37 3.31
C MET A 110 29.31 12.31 2.91
N GLU A 111 30.14 11.93 1.93
CA GLU A 111 31.27 12.74 1.44
C GLU A 111 30.83 14.01 0.72
N GLU A 112 29.64 14.00 0.10
CA GLU A 112 29.08 15.18 -0.58
C GLU A 112 28.35 16.10 0.42
N ILE A 113 28.04 15.60 1.62
CA ILE A 113 27.37 16.36 2.68
C ILE A 113 28.44 17.11 3.49
N GLY A 114 28.48 18.43 3.29
CA GLY A 114 29.33 19.30 4.10
C GLY A 114 28.84 19.48 5.54
N GLU A 115 29.58 20.30 6.29
CA GLU A 115 29.21 20.68 7.66
C GLU A 115 27.94 21.55 7.70
N PRO A 116 27.19 21.53 8.83
CA PRO A 116 26.02 22.37 9.03
C PRO A 116 26.38 23.86 8.87
N PRO A 117 25.61 24.63 8.07
CA PRO A 117 25.78 26.07 7.99
C PRO A 117 25.53 26.76 9.34
N ALA A 118 26.11 27.94 9.56
CA ALA A 118 25.98 28.66 10.83
C ALA A 118 24.52 28.95 11.22
N GLY A 119 24.13 28.55 12.43
CA GLY A 119 22.75 28.68 12.93
C GLY A 119 21.79 27.62 12.41
N TYR A 120 22.32 26.56 11.79
CA TYR A 120 21.61 25.32 11.52
C TYR A 120 22.22 24.19 12.35
N GLU A 121 21.38 23.22 12.71
CA GLU A 121 21.76 22.01 13.42
C GLU A 121 21.43 20.78 12.56
N SER A 122 22.29 19.76 12.61
CA SER A 122 22.08 18.51 11.88
C SER A 122 20.89 17.74 12.46
N LEU A 123 20.00 17.26 11.61
CA LEU A 123 18.87 16.46 12.05
C LEU A 123 19.28 14.98 12.19
N ASP A 124 19.13 14.44 13.39
CA ASP A 124 19.46 13.03 13.65
C ASP A 124 18.63 12.08 12.78
N GLY A 125 19.28 11.04 12.26
CA GLY A 125 18.69 10.11 11.30
C GLY A 125 18.50 10.65 9.87
N PHE A 126 18.79 11.93 9.60
CA PHE A 126 18.66 12.53 8.26
C PHE A 126 19.96 13.23 7.82
N PRO A 127 20.98 12.48 7.37
CA PRO A 127 22.25 13.07 6.95
C PRO A 127 22.05 14.10 5.83
N GLY A 128 22.66 15.28 5.96
CA GLY A 128 22.55 16.37 4.98
C GLY A 128 21.25 17.16 5.03
N VAL A 129 20.38 16.89 6.02
CA VAL A 129 19.22 17.71 6.35
C VAL A 129 19.51 18.46 7.65
N PHE A 130 19.28 19.77 7.62
CA PHE A 130 19.56 20.67 8.73
C PHE A 130 18.31 21.46 9.11
N ILE A 131 18.20 21.82 10.39
CA ILE A 131 17.12 22.66 10.93
C ILE A 131 17.69 23.96 11.47
N SER A 132 17.10 25.10 11.10
CA SER A 132 17.53 26.40 11.62
C SER A 132 17.13 26.54 13.08
N THR A 133 18.08 26.99 13.91
CA THR A 133 17.92 27.27 15.34
C THR A 133 17.86 28.76 15.65
N ARG A 134 17.92 29.62 14.62
CA ARG A 134 17.87 31.07 14.78
C ARG A 134 16.43 31.53 15.06
N VAL A 135 16.26 32.54 15.91
CA VAL A 135 14.93 33.04 16.33
C VAL A 135 14.08 33.53 15.14
N ASP A 136 14.70 34.09 14.12
CA ASP A 136 14.05 34.64 12.92
C ASP A 136 13.61 33.57 11.90
N SER A 137 14.22 32.39 11.94
CA SER A 137 14.04 31.31 10.97
C SER A 137 13.88 29.94 11.63
N LEU A 138 13.47 29.92 12.90
CA LEU A 138 13.40 28.73 13.73
C LEU A 138 12.53 27.66 13.07
N GLY A 139 13.09 26.46 12.90
CA GLY A 139 12.38 25.33 12.30
C GLY A 139 12.45 25.27 10.77
N GLN A 140 13.14 26.20 10.09
CA GLN A 140 13.36 26.10 8.66
C GLN A 140 14.26 24.90 8.33
N ILE A 141 13.80 24.03 7.41
CA ILE A 141 14.55 22.85 6.97
C ILE A 141 15.40 23.21 5.75
N LEU A 142 16.68 22.88 5.82
CA LEU A 142 17.63 22.99 4.73
C LEU A 142 18.11 21.59 4.34
N ASP A 143 17.74 21.15 3.14
CA ASP A 143 18.17 19.87 2.57
C ASP A 143 19.29 20.11 1.54
N LEU A 144 20.53 19.77 1.92
CA LEU A 144 21.72 19.89 1.08
C LEU A 144 22.07 18.58 0.37
N ARG A 145 21.24 17.54 0.49
CA ARG A 145 21.48 16.27 -0.20
C ARG A 145 21.36 16.48 -1.72
N ASN A 146 22.12 15.68 -2.47
CA ASN A 146 22.07 15.70 -3.92
C ASN A 146 20.70 15.22 -4.44
N LYS A 147 19.93 16.15 -5.03
CA LYS A 147 18.57 15.90 -5.50
C LYS A 147 18.53 15.16 -6.83
N ASP A 148 19.62 15.15 -7.59
CA ASP A 148 19.68 14.51 -8.90
C ASP A 148 19.92 13.00 -8.78
N THR A 149 20.63 12.57 -7.73
CA THR A 149 20.89 11.16 -7.42
C THR A 149 19.86 10.55 -6.47
N CYS A 150 18.91 11.36 -5.98
CA CYS A 150 17.88 10.92 -5.04
C CYS A 150 17.05 9.76 -5.62
N PRO A 151 16.88 8.64 -4.89
CA PRO A 151 16.07 7.51 -5.31
C PRO A 151 14.57 7.86 -5.21
N CYS A 152 14.10 8.64 -6.17
CA CYS A 152 12.70 9.03 -6.30
C CYS A 152 12.17 8.67 -7.69
N LEU A 153 10.84 8.56 -7.82
CA LEU A 153 10.15 8.22 -9.07
C LEU A 153 10.67 9.05 -10.26
N LYS A 154 10.86 10.36 -10.05
CA LYS A 154 11.31 11.29 -11.10
C LYS A 154 12.72 10.98 -11.61
N ASN A 155 13.62 10.51 -10.76
CA ASN A 155 15.01 10.24 -11.13
C ASN A 155 15.16 8.82 -11.67
N VAL A 156 14.62 7.84 -10.96
CA VAL A 156 14.75 6.42 -11.33
C VAL A 156 14.02 6.11 -12.65
N SER A 157 12.89 6.76 -12.94
CA SER A 157 12.18 6.55 -14.21
C SER A 157 13.00 6.92 -15.46
N LYS A 158 14.02 7.77 -15.31
CA LYS A 158 14.92 8.18 -16.39
C LYS A 158 16.03 7.17 -16.67
N TRP A 159 16.36 6.30 -15.72
CA TRP A 159 17.37 5.27 -15.90
C TRP A 159 16.91 4.23 -16.92
N SER A 160 17.84 3.47 -17.49
CA SER A 160 17.48 2.37 -18.38
C SER A 160 16.79 1.24 -17.62
N SER A 161 15.89 0.50 -18.27
CA SER A 161 15.26 -0.65 -17.61
C SER A 161 16.28 -1.73 -17.23
N ALA A 162 17.42 -1.80 -17.92
CA ALA A 162 18.53 -2.67 -17.58
C ALA A 162 19.19 -2.29 -16.25
N GLU A 163 19.58 -1.01 -16.09
CA GLU A 163 20.19 -0.53 -14.84
C GLU A 163 19.26 -0.73 -13.63
N ILE A 164 17.97 -0.40 -13.78
CA ILE A 164 17.01 -0.57 -12.68
C ILE A 164 16.84 -2.05 -12.34
N LYS A 165 16.87 -2.94 -13.33
CA LYS A 165 16.76 -4.39 -13.12
C LYS A 165 17.95 -4.93 -12.33
N ASP A 166 19.17 -4.54 -12.71
CA ASP A 166 20.39 -4.99 -12.02
C ASP A 166 20.41 -4.49 -10.57
N LEU A 167 20.06 -3.23 -10.35
CA LEU A 167 19.93 -2.67 -8.99
C LEU A 167 18.82 -3.34 -8.18
N SER A 168 17.67 -3.66 -8.81
CA SER A 168 16.58 -4.39 -8.16
C SER A 168 17.03 -5.78 -7.73
N MET A 169 17.71 -6.51 -8.61
CA MET A 169 18.24 -7.84 -8.31
C MET A 169 19.22 -7.80 -7.14
N LYS A 170 20.14 -6.83 -7.13
CA LYS A 170 21.06 -6.60 -6.01
C LYS A 170 20.32 -6.31 -4.70
N ALA A 171 19.28 -5.47 -4.74
CA ALA A 171 18.48 -5.15 -3.56
C ALA A 171 17.80 -6.40 -2.96
N PHE A 172 17.22 -7.24 -3.82
CA PHE A 172 16.61 -8.50 -3.39
C PHE A 172 17.63 -9.47 -2.80
N GLU A 173 18.80 -9.61 -3.42
CA GLU A 173 19.86 -10.48 -2.94
C GLU A 173 20.35 -10.07 -1.55
N GLN A 174 20.57 -8.77 -1.35
CA GLN A 174 20.98 -8.22 -0.05
C GLN A 174 19.87 -8.35 1.00
N GLN A 175 18.62 -8.05 0.65
CA GLN A 175 17.48 -8.22 1.57
C GLN A 175 17.31 -9.69 1.98
N MET A 176 17.44 -10.64 1.04
CA MET A 176 17.35 -12.07 1.36
C MET A 176 18.51 -12.50 2.26
N LYS A 177 19.72 -11.99 2.01
CA LYS A 177 20.89 -12.29 2.85
C LYS A 177 20.69 -11.82 4.30
N GLU A 178 20.31 -10.57 4.49
CA GLU A 178 20.07 -10.01 5.84
C GLU A 178 18.92 -10.72 6.55
N LEU A 179 17.84 -11.06 5.82
CA LEU A 179 16.72 -11.79 6.39
C LEU A 179 17.11 -13.21 6.83
N GLU A 180 17.95 -13.89 6.04
CA GLU A 180 18.47 -15.21 6.39
C GLU A 180 19.38 -15.16 7.63
N GLU A 181 20.18 -14.10 7.77
CA GLU A 181 21.05 -13.89 8.93
C GLU A 181 20.27 -13.60 10.23
N VAL A 182 19.17 -12.84 10.16
CA VAL A 182 18.40 -12.41 11.36
C VAL A 182 17.30 -13.40 11.75
N GLU A 183 16.53 -13.89 10.78
CA GLU A 183 15.31 -14.69 11.04
C GLU A 183 15.42 -16.14 10.54
N GLY A 184 16.38 -16.43 9.65
CA GLY A 184 16.59 -17.75 9.06
C GLY A 184 15.88 -17.97 7.71
N ALA A 185 16.16 -19.11 7.07
CA ALA A 185 15.79 -19.37 5.67
C ALA A 185 14.28 -19.69 5.44
N GLU A 186 13.54 -20.10 6.48
CA GLU A 186 12.16 -20.62 6.37
C GLU A 186 11.07 -19.58 6.68
N VAL A 187 11.38 -18.29 6.58
CA VAL A 187 10.41 -17.22 6.81
C VAL A 187 9.46 -17.10 5.61
N LYS A 188 8.16 -16.87 5.88
CA LYS A 188 7.14 -16.64 4.84
C LYS A 188 7.57 -15.54 3.85
N LEU A 189 8.19 -14.47 4.35
CA LEU A 189 8.72 -13.36 3.56
C LEU A 189 9.78 -13.81 2.57
N MET A 190 10.67 -14.76 2.93
CA MET A 190 11.69 -15.31 2.04
C MET A 190 11.07 -15.95 0.79
N ARG A 191 9.95 -16.65 0.94
CA ARG A 191 9.23 -17.25 -0.19
C ARG A 191 8.68 -16.18 -1.14
N THR A 192 8.12 -15.10 -0.59
CA THR A 192 7.62 -13.97 -1.38
C THR A 192 8.76 -13.26 -2.12
N LEU A 193 9.86 -12.94 -1.44
CA LEU A 193 11.03 -12.29 -2.04
C LEU A 193 11.63 -13.12 -3.18
N LYS A 194 11.76 -14.45 -3.00
CA LYS A 194 12.23 -15.36 -4.06
C LYS A 194 11.29 -15.39 -5.27
N ALA A 195 9.98 -15.31 -5.05
CA ALA A 195 9.02 -15.26 -6.15
C ALA A 195 9.10 -13.93 -6.93
N GLU A 196 9.18 -12.80 -6.21
CA GLU A 196 9.35 -11.47 -6.81
C GLU A 196 10.69 -11.35 -7.55
N TYR A 197 11.79 -11.82 -6.97
CA TYR A 197 13.10 -11.84 -7.62
C TYR A 197 13.08 -12.59 -8.97
N ARG A 198 12.40 -13.74 -9.02
CA ARG A 198 12.23 -14.49 -10.29
C ARG A 198 11.40 -13.72 -11.31
N ALA A 199 10.34 -13.03 -10.86
CA ALA A 199 9.52 -12.20 -11.74
C ALA A 199 10.36 -11.05 -12.33
N ILE A 200 11.10 -10.31 -11.51
CA ILE A 200 12.01 -9.23 -11.93
C ILE A 200 13.04 -9.75 -12.93
N LYS A 201 13.67 -10.89 -12.62
CA LYS A 201 14.69 -11.51 -13.46
C LYS A 201 14.14 -11.89 -14.85
N ALA A 202 12.87 -12.27 -14.93
CA ALA A 202 12.20 -12.64 -16.17
C ALA A 202 11.78 -11.44 -17.05
N ILE A 203 11.80 -10.21 -16.53
CA ILE A 203 11.43 -9.03 -17.32
C ILE A 203 12.41 -8.80 -18.46
N ASP A 204 11.88 -8.64 -19.67
CA ASP A 204 12.63 -8.17 -20.84
C ASP A 204 12.78 -6.64 -20.79
N THR A 205 14.02 -6.19 -20.61
CA THR A 205 14.37 -4.77 -20.45
C THR A 205 14.16 -3.97 -21.73
N ASN A 206 14.37 -4.57 -22.90
CA ASN A 206 14.17 -3.89 -24.19
C ASN A 206 12.69 -3.67 -24.46
N ALA A 207 11.85 -4.66 -24.14
CA ALA A 207 10.41 -4.53 -24.24
C ALA A 207 9.87 -3.49 -23.26
N ALA A 208 10.40 -3.44 -22.04
CA ALA A 208 10.02 -2.48 -21.00
C ALA A 208 10.32 -1.03 -21.43
N ASP A 209 11.52 -0.75 -21.94
CA ASP A 209 11.88 0.60 -22.42
C ASP A 209 11.05 1.00 -23.66
N LYS A 210 10.76 0.05 -24.56
CA LYS A 210 9.87 0.30 -25.72
C LYS A 210 8.45 0.66 -25.28
N GLN A 211 7.88 0.00 -24.28
CA GLN A 211 6.57 0.37 -23.73
C GLN A 211 6.61 1.76 -23.08
N ALA A 212 7.64 2.03 -22.28
CA ALA A 212 7.84 3.28 -21.57
C ALA A 212 7.94 4.49 -22.49
N SER A 213 8.57 4.36 -23.66
CA SER A 213 8.72 5.46 -24.64
C SER A 213 7.41 6.09 -25.11
N LYS A 214 6.28 5.39 -24.95
CA LYS A 214 4.94 5.90 -25.26
C LYS A 214 4.45 6.95 -24.26
N TYR A 215 5.04 6.98 -23.06
CA TYR A 215 4.61 7.79 -21.92
C TYR A 215 5.56 8.95 -21.63
N ASN A 216 6.37 9.40 -22.59
CA ASN A 216 7.37 10.47 -22.41
C ASN A 216 6.87 11.61 -21.49
N PHE A 217 7.62 11.83 -20.39
CA PHE A 217 7.46 12.92 -19.42
C PHE A 217 8.60 13.94 -19.57
#